data_AF-A0A658NVE8-F1
#
_entry.id   AF-A0A658NVE8-F1
#
_cell.length_a   1.000
_cell.length_b   1.000
_cell.length_c   1.000
_cell.angle_alpha   90.00
_cell.angle_beta   90.00
_cell.angle_gamma   90.00
#
_symmetry.space_group_name_H-M   'P 1'
#
loop_
_entity.id
_entity.type
_entity.pdbx_description
1 polymer ?
#
loop_
_entity_poly.entity_id
_entity_poly.type
_entity_poly.pdbx_seq_one_letter_code
_entity_poly.pdbx_strand_id
1 'polypeptide(L)' 'LALGFDSRSGFSPGTAKTMVEGLGQGGRVRRDGRIVPVPPVWKTRRIDFGRGEKTAMTIPWGDVATAFHSTGIPNIETY' A
#
# COMPACT_ATOMS: atom_id res chain seq x y z
N LEU A 1 9.65 2.29 -6.90
CA LEU A 1 9.24 0.91 -6.55
C LEU A 1 7.75 0.91 -6.26
N ALA A 2 7.03 -0.07 -6.80
CA ALA A 2 5.63 -0.33 -6.44
C ALA A 2 5.53 -1.79 -5.98
N LEU A 3 4.97 -2.02 -4.79
CA LEU A 3 4.73 -3.36 -4.24
C LEU A 3 3.22 -3.61 -4.26
N GLY A 4 2.80 -4.75 -4.78
CA GLY A 4 1.39 -5.14 -4.82
C GLY A 4 1.15 -6.35 -3.93
N PHE A 5 0.08 -6.33 -3.13
CA PHE A 5 -0.30 -7.39 -2.23
C PHE A 5 -1.69 -7.94 -2.57
N ASP A 6 -1.77 -9.25 -2.76
CA ASP A 6 -3.02 -9.98 -2.95
C ASP A 6 -3.12 -11.14 -1.95
N SER A 7 -4.29 -11.32 -1.34
CA SER A 7 -4.57 -12.41 -0.40
C SER A 7 -5.66 -13.32 -0.96
N ARG A 8 -5.47 -14.64 -0.83
CA ARG A 8 -6.46 -15.65 -1.27
C ARG A 8 -7.70 -15.70 -0.37
N SER A 9 -7.55 -15.38 0.90
CA SER A 9 -8.67 -15.24 1.83
C SER A 9 -9.09 -13.78 1.86
N GLY A 10 -10.42 -13.54 1.79
CA GLY A 10 -10.98 -12.23 2.11
C GLY A 10 -10.51 -11.78 3.50
N PHE A 11 -10.50 -10.46 3.72
CA PHE A 11 -10.13 -9.93 5.03
C PHE A 11 -11.08 -10.49 6.09
N SER A 12 -10.52 -10.99 7.20
CA SER A 12 -11.34 -11.28 8.37
C SER A 12 -12.06 -9.99 8.81
N PRO A 13 -13.21 -10.08 9.50
CA PRO A 13 -13.90 -8.89 10.00
C PRO A 13 -12.99 -7.97 10.83
N GLY A 14 -12.09 -8.56 11.63
CA GLY A 14 -11.08 -7.82 12.39
C GLY A 14 -10.07 -7.11 11.50
N THR A 15 -9.54 -7.80 10.48
CA THR A 15 -8.61 -7.21 9.51
C THR A 15 -9.27 -6.08 8.72
N ALA A 16 -10.51 -6.28 8.25
CA ALA A 16 -11.26 -5.25 7.53
C ALA A 16 -11.50 -4.02 8.41
N LYS A 17 -11.86 -4.21 9.69
CA LYS A 17 -12.02 -3.11 10.65
C LYS A 17 -10.72 -2.34 10.84
N THR A 18 -9.59 -3.02 11.04
CA THR A 18 -8.28 -2.37 11.16
C THR A 18 -7.88 -1.63 9.90
N MET A 19 -8.19 -2.17 8.71
CA MET A 19 -7.97 -1.44 7.45
C MET A 19 -8.80 -0.17 7.37
N VAL A 20 -10.08 -0.23 7.75
CA VAL A 20 -10.97 0.95 7.75
C VAL A 20 -10.52 1.99 8.79
N GLU A 21 -10.12 1.56 9.98
CA GLU A 21 -9.54 2.44 11.02
C GLU A 21 -8.23 3.09 10.52
N GLY A 22 -7.40 2.32 9.81
CA GLY A 22 -6.17 2.80 9.17
C GLY A 22 -6.42 3.78 8.03
N LEU A 23 -7.49 3.60 7.24
CA LEU A 23 -7.90 4.56 6.21
C LEU A 23 -8.22 5.93 6.84
N GLY A 24 -8.80 5.97 8.04
CA GLY A 24 -9.05 7.23 8.77
C GLY A 24 -7.79 8.04 9.09
N GLN A 25 -6.63 7.39 9.15
CA GLN A 25 -5.33 8.03 9.39
C GLN A 25 -4.65 8.52 8.10
N GLY A 26 -5.27 8.28 6.94
CA GLY A 26 -4.69 8.57 5.63
C GLY A 26 -3.68 7.53 5.16
N GLY A 27 -3.25 7.68 3.92
CA GLY A 27 -2.17 6.88 3.35
C GLY A 27 -0.78 7.44 3.69
N ARG A 28 0.26 6.63 3.48
CA ARG A 28 1.65 7.06 3.49
C ARG A 28 2.36 6.50 2.27
N VAL A 29 3.17 7.32 1.61
CA VAL A 29 4.05 6.91 0.52
C VAL A 29 5.44 7.47 0.76
N ARG A 30 6.45 6.86 0.14
CA ARG A 30 7.77 7.49 0.07
C ARG A 30 7.90 8.25 -1.24
N ARG A 31 8.22 9.54 -1.16
CA ARG A 31 8.50 10.39 -2.30
C ARG A 31 9.78 11.17 -2.04
N ASP A 32 10.70 11.14 -3.01
CA ASP A 32 11.97 11.85 -2.95
C ASP A 32 12.73 11.59 -1.64
N GLY A 33 12.73 10.33 -1.18
CA GLY A 33 13.40 9.86 0.02
C GLY A 33 12.65 10.09 1.34
N ARG A 34 11.52 10.82 1.33
CA ARG A 34 10.75 11.16 2.54
C ARG A 34 9.41 10.43 2.60
N ILE A 35 8.97 10.05 3.79
CA ILE A 35 7.60 9.57 4.02
C ILE A 35 6.70 10.78 4.07
N VAL A 36 5.69 10.80 3.19
CA VAL A 36 4.70 11.87 3.13
C VAL A 36 3.30 11.31 3.38
N PRO A 37 2.44 12.01 4.13
CA PRO A 37 1.04 11.65 4.24
C PRO A 37 0.33 11.91 2.90
N VAL A 38 -0.63 11.06 2.56
CA VAL A 38 -1.52 11.23 1.41
C VAL A 38 -2.96 10.95 1.83
N PRO A 39 -3.96 11.47 1.09
CA PRO A 39 -5.34 11.06 1.27
C PRO A 39 -5.54 9.54 1.33
N PRO A 40 -6.56 9.05 2.04
CA PRO A 40 -6.96 7.65 1.95
C PRO A 40 -7.26 7.28 0.49
N VAL A 41 -6.94 6.04 0.08
CA VAL A 41 -7.18 5.59 -1.31
C VAL A 41 -6.51 6.51 -2.36
N TRP A 42 -5.31 7.03 -2.03
CA TRP A 42 -4.59 8.02 -2.85
C TRP A 42 -4.45 7.65 -4.33
N LYS A 43 -4.09 6.41 -4.63
CA LYS A 43 -4.02 5.89 -6.00
C LYS A 43 -4.67 4.53 -6.09
N THR A 44 -5.29 4.28 -7.24
CA THR A 44 -5.76 2.96 -7.64
C THR A 44 -4.99 2.48 -8.86
N ARG A 45 -4.82 1.17 -8.99
CA ARG A 45 -4.12 0.54 -10.10
C ARG A 45 -4.75 -0.81 -10.41
N ARG A 46 -4.88 -1.14 -11.69
CA ARG A 46 -5.17 -2.51 -12.10
C ARG A 46 -3.86 -3.29 -12.13
N ILE A 47 -3.79 -4.38 -11.37
CA ILE A 47 -2.61 -5.23 -11.23
C ILE A 47 -3.03 -6.66 -11.53
N ASP A 48 -2.32 -7.31 -12.44
CA ASP A 48 -2.43 -8.76 -12.62
C ASP A 48 -1.51 -9.46 -11.63
N PHE A 49 -2.11 -10.18 -10.68
CA PHE A 49 -1.40 -10.97 -9.67
C PHE A 49 -1.16 -12.43 -10.12
N GLY A 50 -1.27 -12.70 -11.43
CA GLY A 50 -1.12 -14.03 -12.03
C GLY A 50 -2.40 -14.88 -11.97
N ARG A 51 -3.54 -14.27 -11.60
CA ARG A 51 -4.87 -14.91 -11.53
C ARG A 51 -5.97 -13.99 -12.06
N GLY A 52 -5.59 -13.09 -12.97
CA GLY A 52 -6.45 -12.05 -13.50
C GLY A 52 -6.18 -10.70 -12.85
N GLU A 53 -6.55 -9.65 -13.58
CA GLU A 53 -6.41 -8.28 -13.11
C GLU A 53 -7.37 -7.97 -11.96
N LYS A 54 -6.84 -7.32 -10.93
CA LYS A 54 -7.60 -6.79 -9.80
C LYS A 54 -7.34 -5.30 -9.64
N THR A 55 -8.34 -4.57 -9.17
CA THR A 55 -8.15 -3.19 -8.73
C THR A 55 -7.53 -3.20 -7.34
N ALA A 56 -6.33 -2.65 -7.23
CA ALA A 56 -5.60 -2.43 -5.99
C ALA A 56 -5.54 -0.93 -5.68
N MET A 57 -5.38 -0.57 -4.41
CA MET A 57 -5.31 0.81 -3.95
C MET A 57 -4.14 1.01 -3.00
N THR A 58 -3.61 2.22 -2.90
CA THR A 58 -2.48 2.47 -2.00
C THR A 58 -2.81 2.20 -0.53
N ILE A 59 -1.98 1.39 0.13
CA ILE A 59 -2.12 0.99 1.54
C ILE A 59 -0.96 1.58 2.36
N PRO A 60 -1.16 2.13 3.57
CA PRO A 60 -0.09 2.73 4.37
C PRO A 60 0.77 1.69 5.12
N TRP A 61 1.46 0.80 4.40
CA TRP A 61 2.27 -0.25 5.02
C TRP A 61 3.70 0.19 5.35
N GLY A 62 4.31 -0.52 6.31
CA GLY A 62 5.68 -0.28 6.78
C GLY A 62 6.75 -0.46 5.70
N ASP A 63 6.43 -1.18 4.63
CA ASP A 63 7.28 -1.42 3.46
C ASP A 63 7.77 -0.13 2.82
N VAL A 64 6.98 0.96 2.88
CA VAL A 64 7.45 2.26 2.37
C VAL A 64 8.75 2.67 3.07
N ALA A 65 8.91 2.37 4.36
CA ALA A 65 10.09 2.65 5.17
C ALA A 65 11.18 1.59 5.01
N THR A 66 10.85 0.31 5.18
CA THR A 66 11.86 -0.77 5.23
C THR A 66 12.55 -0.96 3.88
N ALA A 67 11.81 -0.90 2.76
CA ALA A 67 12.41 -1.05 1.44
C ALA A 67 13.42 0.05 1.12
N PHE A 68 13.23 1.28 1.64
CA PHE A 68 14.21 2.36 1.48
C PHE A 68 15.53 2.05 2.20
N HIS A 69 15.47 1.52 3.43
CA HIS A 69 16.68 1.20 4.20
C HIS A 69 17.54 0.13 3.53
N SER A 70 16.92 -0.83 2.84
CA SER A 70 17.66 -1.90 2.17
C SER A 70 18.08 -1.57 0.74
N THR A 71 17.34 -0.72 0.03
CA THR A 71 17.52 -0.51 -1.43
C THR A 71 17.94 0.91 -1.82
N GLY A 72 17.75 1.90 -0.94
CA GLY A 72 17.96 3.31 -1.26
C GLY A 72 16.94 3.91 -2.24
N ILE A 73 15.91 3.16 -2.66
CA ILE A 73 14.94 3.64 -3.66
C ILE A 73 14.12 4.80 -3.09
N PRO A 74 14.16 6.01 -3.70
CA PRO A 74 13.59 7.21 -3.10
C PRO A 74 12.07 7.31 -3.24
N ASN A 75 11.46 6.52 -4.13
CA ASN A 75 10.03 6.57 -4.45
C ASN A 75 9.42 5.18 -4.26
N ILE A 76 8.54 5.02 -3.26
CA ILE A 76 7.98 3.72 -2.86
C ILE A 76 6.49 3.87 -2.57
N GLU A 77 5.69 3.03 -3.22
CA GLU A 77 4.25 2.91 -3.06
C GLU A 77 3.86 1.44 -2.87
N THR A 78 2.85 1.19 -2.05
CA THR A 78 2.33 -0.15 -1.72
C THR A 78 0.86 -0.20 -2.06
N TYR A 79 0.42 -1.26 -2.75
CA TYR A 79 -0.89 -1.45 -3.36
C TYR A 79 -1.52 -2.78 -2.93
#